data_AF-A0A820IQS1-F1
#
_entry.id   AF-A0A820IQS1-F1
#
_cell.length_a   1.000
_cell.length_b   1.000
_cell.length_c   1.000
_cell.angle_alpha   90.00
_cell.angle_beta   90.00
_cell.angle_gamma   90.00
#
_symmetry.space_group_name_H-M   'P 1'
#
loop_
_entity.id
_entity.type
_entity.pdbx_description
1 polymer ?
#
loop_
_entity_poly.entity_id
_entity_poly.type
_entity_poly.pdbx_seq_one_letter_code
_entity_poly.pdbx_strand_id
1 'polypeptide(L)'
;IAAKRDTELDNEVQTWIESVIGEKFPNRPYEDALRNGVILCKLMNKLQPNAIPKYSKDGVGFQSRENISLFQNAARAYGLVDSVLFQTVDLFEKRNIPQVTQCILALARQAQ
;
A
#
# COMPACT_ATOMS: atom_id res chain seq x y z
N ILE A 1 13.86 7.77 -15.11
CA ILE A 1 14.85 7.24 -14.15
C ILE A 1 14.04 6.74 -12.96
N ALA A 2 13.95 5.44 -12.73
CA ALA A 2 13.31 4.92 -11.52
C ALA A 2 14.12 5.42 -10.30
N ALA A 3 13.44 5.97 -9.29
CA ALA A 3 14.11 6.43 -8.08
C ALA A 3 14.92 5.28 -7.45
N LYS A 4 16.09 5.58 -6.87
CA LYS A 4 16.83 4.57 -6.11
C LYS A 4 15.98 4.15 -4.92
N ARG A 5 15.87 2.84 -4.69
CA ARG A 5 15.20 2.28 -3.51
C ARG A 5 15.91 2.75 -2.25
N ASP A 6 15.14 3.27 -1.30
CA ASP A 6 15.62 3.72 -0.01
C ASP A 6 15.11 2.76 1.08
N THR A 7 16.02 1.97 1.63
CA THR A 7 15.66 0.94 2.63
C THR A 7 15.29 1.54 3.97
N GLU A 8 15.80 2.73 4.31
CA GLU A 8 15.41 3.42 5.55
C GLU A 8 13.95 3.87 5.44
N LEU A 9 13.58 4.42 4.29
CA LEU A 9 12.20 4.81 4.02
C LEU A 9 11.24 3.62 3.99
N ASP A 10 11.65 2.49 3.41
CA ASP A 10 10.83 1.26 3.44
C ASP A 10 10.54 0.83 4.89
N ASN A 11 11.54 0.91 5.79
CA ASN A 11 11.38 0.56 7.20
C ASN A 11 10.50 1.56 7.98
N GLU A 12 10.63 2.86 7.69
CA GLU A 12 9.79 3.91 8.28
C GLU A 12 8.32 3.68 7.89
N VAL A 13 8.07 3.52 6.59
CA VAL A 13 6.73 3.25 6.07
C VAL A 13 6.18 1.96 6.63
N GLN A 14 6.97 0.88 6.68
CA GLN A 14 6.55 -0.38 7.29
C GLN A 14 6.12 -0.18 8.74
N THR A 15 6.97 0.47 9.55
CA THR A 15 6.69 0.74 10.97
C THR A 15 5.40 1.55 11.14
N TRP A 16 5.20 2.56 10.31
CA TRP A 16 3.98 3.35 10.32
C TRP A 16 2.74 2.51 9.98
N ILE A 17 2.79 1.70 8.91
CA ILE A 17 1.67 0.82 8.55
C ILE A 17 1.34 -0.11 9.72
N GLU A 18 2.35 -0.76 10.31
CA GLU A 18 2.18 -1.65 11.47
C GLU A 18 1.49 -0.95 12.64
N SER A 19 1.88 0.29 12.93
CA SER A 19 1.27 1.12 13.97
C SER A 19 -0.20 1.45 13.68
N VAL A 20 -0.55 1.73 12.43
CA VAL A 20 -1.93 2.08 12.03
C VAL A 20 -2.84 0.84 12.00
N ILE A 21 -2.35 -0.28 11.47
CA ILE A 21 -3.16 -1.51 11.39
C ILE A 21 -3.20 -2.28 12.71
N GLY A 22 -2.19 -2.10 13.57
CA GLY A 22 -2.04 -2.83 14.84
C GLY A 22 -1.55 -4.27 14.67
N GLU A 23 -0.93 -4.58 13.52
CA GLU A 23 -0.43 -5.91 13.16
C GLU A 23 0.97 -5.78 12.58
N LYS A 24 1.84 -6.75 12.86
CA LYS A 24 3.20 -6.81 12.29
C LYS A 24 3.18 -7.33 10.86
N PHE A 25 4.14 -6.89 10.05
CA PHE A 25 4.36 -7.45 8.73
C PHE A 25 4.74 -8.93 8.85
N PRO A 26 4.30 -9.77 7.90
CA PRO A 26 4.78 -11.14 7.81
C PRO A 26 6.29 -11.18 7.61
N ASN A 27 6.95 -12.26 8.07
CA ASN A 27 8.39 -12.46 7.93
C ASN A 27 8.80 -12.74 6.46
N ARG A 28 8.72 -11.70 5.62
CA ARG A 28 9.05 -11.69 4.20
C ARG A 28 9.42 -10.27 3.78
N PRO A 29 10.08 -10.07 2.61
CA PRO A 29 10.46 -8.74 2.14
C PRO A 29 9.27 -7.77 2.08
N TYR A 30 9.53 -6.48 2.33
CA TYR A 30 8.55 -5.40 2.33
C TYR A 30 7.61 -5.44 1.11
N GLU A 31 8.20 -5.54 -0.09
CA GLU A 31 7.44 -5.57 -1.34
C GLU A 31 6.56 -6.83 -1.46
N ASP A 32 7.03 -7.98 -0.97
CA ASP A 32 6.27 -9.23 -0.98
C ASP A 32 5.14 -9.24 0.06
N ALA A 33 5.33 -8.52 1.17
CA ALA A 33 4.30 -8.30 2.16
C ALA A 33 3.12 -7.49 1.61
N LEU A 34 3.42 -6.45 0.84
CA LEU A 34 2.41 -5.58 0.23
C LEU A 34 1.80 -6.15 -1.05
N ARG A 35 2.50 -7.05 -1.76
CA ARG A 35 2.15 -7.54 -3.10
C ARG A 35 0.73 -8.10 -3.25
N ASN A 36 0.19 -8.70 -2.19
CA ASN A 36 -1.16 -9.28 -2.22
C ASN A 36 -2.28 -8.23 -2.00
N GLY A 37 -1.92 -6.98 -1.72
CA GLY A 37 -2.83 -5.85 -1.49
C GLY A 37 -3.64 -5.91 -0.19
N VAL A 38 -3.51 -6.98 0.60
CA VAL A 38 -4.30 -7.17 1.84
C VAL A 38 -3.95 -6.13 2.89
N ILE A 39 -2.65 -5.92 3.13
CA ILE A 39 -2.16 -4.94 4.09
C ILE A 39 -2.60 -3.52 3.68
N LEU A 40 -2.56 -3.22 2.38
CA LEU A 40 -3.00 -1.94 1.84
C LEU A 40 -4.50 -1.70 2.06
N CYS A 41 -5.33 -2.72 1.82
CA CYS A 41 -6.76 -2.62 2.09
C CYS A 41 -7.07 -2.42 3.57
N LYS A 42 -6.36 -3.14 4.46
CA LYS A 42 -6.48 -2.98 5.91
C LYS A 42 -6.08 -1.57 6.34
N LEU A 43 -4.98 -1.05 5.81
CA LEU A 43 -4.50 0.30 6.07
C LEU A 43 -5.58 1.35 5.76
N MET A 44 -6.15 1.31 4.55
CA MET A 44 -7.20 2.26 4.18
C MET A 44 -8.43 2.17 5.07
N ASN A 45 -8.85 0.95 5.44
CA ASN A 45 -9.99 0.77 6.35
C ASN A 45 -9.73 1.29 7.77
N LYS A 46 -8.47 1.41 8.19
CA LYS A 46 -8.08 2.01 9.47
C LYS A 46 -8.09 3.53 9.42
N LEU A 47 -7.62 4.11 8.30
CA LEU A 47 -7.60 5.55 8.09
C LEU A 47 -9.00 6.12 7.80
N GLN A 48 -9.78 5.40 7.01
CA GLN A 48 -11.15 5.73 6.67
C GLN A 48 -12.02 4.48 6.87
N PRO A 49 -12.81 4.43 7.97
CA PRO A 49 -13.71 3.32 8.22
C PRO A 49 -14.63 3.04 7.02
N ASN A 50 -14.77 1.77 6.66
CA ASN A 50 -15.56 1.30 5.52
C ASN A 50 -15.09 1.79 4.13
N ALA A 51 -13.85 2.26 3.97
CA ALA A 51 -13.32 2.62 2.65
C ALA A 51 -13.27 1.43 1.67
N ILE A 52 -12.93 0.24 2.15
CA ILE A 52 -12.83 -0.99 1.37
C ILE A 52 -13.55 -2.11 2.14
N PRO A 53 -14.88 -2.17 2.10
CA PRO A 53 -15.66 -3.11 2.90
C PRO A 53 -15.46 -4.57 2.47
N LYS A 54 -15.08 -4.79 1.19
CA LYS A 54 -14.87 -6.12 0.62
C LYS A 54 -13.54 -6.15 -0.14
N TYR A 55 -12.62 -6.98 0.32
CA TYR A 55 -11.35 -7.29 -0.33
C TYR A 55 -10.99 -8.75 -0.08
N SER A 56 -10.16 -9.34 -0.95
CA SER A 56 -9.75 -10.73 -0.83
C SER A 56 -8.66 -10.90 0.22
N LYS A 57 -8.90 -11.71 1.26
CA LYS A 57 -7.94 -11.92 2.37
C LYS A 57 -6.73 -12.78 1.98
N ASP A 58 -6.90 -13.70 1.04
CA ASP A 58 -5.81 -14.56 0.55
C ASP A 58 -4.99 -13.87 -0.55
N GLY A 59 -5.65 -13.01 -1.34
CA GLY A 59 -5.00 -12.15 -2.34
C GLY A 59 -4.14 -12.93 -3.33
N VAL A 60 -4.71 -13.95 -4.00
CA VAL A 60 -4.00 -14.82 -4.97
C VAL A 60 -4.27 -14.38 -6.41
N GLY A 61 -3.19 -14.21 -7.21
CA GLY A 61 -3.27 -13.96 -8.65
C GLY A 61 -4.05 -12.69 -9.01
N PHE A 62 -5.20 -12.86 -9.67
CA PHE A 62 -6.07 -11.74 -10.05
C PHE A 62 -6.57 -10.96 -8.81
N GLN A 63 -6.83 -11.64 -7.69
CA GLN A 63 -7.31 -11.01 -6.47
C GLN A 63 -6.29 -10.04 -5.86
N SER A 64 -4.98 -10.31 -6.02
CA SER A 64 -3.93 -9.38 -5.58
C SER A 64 -4.04 -8.04 -6.33
N ARG A 65 -4.29 -8.11 -7.65
CA ARG A 65 -4.44 -6.93 -8.51
C ARG A 65 -5.72 -6.16 -8.17
N GLU A 66 -6.79 -6.87 -7.88
CA GLU A 66 -8.06 -6.28 -7.45
C GLU A 66 -7.89 -5.53 -6.12
N ASN A 67 -7.26 -6.15 -5.11
CA ASN A 67 -6.97 -5.50 -3.83
C ASN A 67 -6.15 -4.20 -4.01
N ILE A 68 -5.14 -4.22 -4.87
CA ILE A 68 -4.33 -3.03 -5.16
C ILE A 68 -5.19 -1.92 -5.81
N SER A 69 -6.08 -2.29 -6.75
CA SER A 69 -7.01 -1.34 -7.36
C SER A 69 -7.98 -0.73 -6.34
N LEU A 70 -8.50 -1.54 -5.42
CA LEU A 70 -9.35 -1.07 -4.33
C LEU A 70 -8.61 -0.07 -3.44
N PHE A 71 -7.35 -0.35 -3.09
CA PHE A 71 -6.50 0.59 -2.37
C PHE A 71 -6.34 1.92 -3.13
N GLN A 72 -6.01 1.88 -4.42
CA GLN A 72 -5.82 3.09 -5.24
C GLN A 72 -7.08 3.95 -5.27
N ASN A 73 -8.26 3.33 -5.42
CA ASN A 73 -9.54 4.03 -5.43
C ASN A 73 -9.85 4.65 -4.06
N ALA A 74 -9.60 3.92 -2.97
CA ALA A 74 -9.78 4.44 -1.62
C ALA A 74 -8.80 5.59 -1.32
N ALA A 75 -7.54 5.48 -1.74
CA ALA A 75 -6.54 6.52 -1.58
C ALA A 75 -6.90 7.80 -2.35
N ARG A 76 -7.42 7.69 -3.58
CA ARG A 76 -8.00 8.83 -4.30
C ARG A 76 -9.13 9.49 -3.53
N ALA A 77 -10.08 8.69 -3.06
CA ALA A 77 -11.23 9.19 -2.32
C ALA A 77 -10.82 9.86 -0.99
N TYR A 78 -9.71 9.41 -0.39
CA TYR A 78 -9.14 10.00 0.82
C TYR A 78 -8.41 11.34 0.56
N GLY A 79 -8.14 11.68 -0.71
CA GLY A 79 -7.57 12.97 -1.10
C GLY A 79 -6.18 12.90 -1.74
N LEU A 80 -5.64 11.71 -2.03
CA LEU A 80 -4.38 11.60 -2.75
C LEU A 80 -4.57 11.93 -4.24
N VAL A 81 -3.64 12.71 -4.79
CA VAL A 81 -3.60 13.03 -6.21
C VAL A 81 -3.05 11.88 -7.05
N ASP A 82 -3.56 11.73 -8.27
CA ASP A 82 -3.16 10.67 -9.21
C ASP A 82 -1.67 10.58 -9.49
N SER A 83 -0.95 11.70 -9.47
CA SER A 83 0.51 11.73 -9.71
C SER A 83 1.32 11.04 -8.61
N VAL A 84 0.75 10.89 -7.42
CA VAL A 84 1.39 10.24 -6.26
C VAL A 84 1.03 8.76 -6.19
N LEU A 85 -0.09 8.36 -6.80
CA LEU A 85 -0.53 6.97 -6.78
C LEU A 85 0.41 6.09 -7.64
N PHE A 86 0.73 4.91 -7.12
CA PHE A 86 1.44 3.89 -7.88
C PHE A 86 0.46 3.09 -8.76
N GLN A 87 0.97 2.46 -9.82
CA GLN A 87 0.22 1.58 -10.70
C GLN A 87 0.26 0.13 -10.21
N THR A 88 -0.74 -0.69 -10.55
CA THR A 88 -0.80 -2.08 -10.06
C THR A 88 0.46 -2.90 -10.40
N VAL A 89 1.06 -2.65 -11.56
CA VAL A 89 2.31 -3.31 -12.00
C VAL A 89 3.54 -2.88 -11.17
N ASP A 90 3.53 -1.67 -10.60
CA ASP A 90 4.64 -1.15 -9.81
C ASP A 90 4.88 -2.02 -8.57
N LEU A 91 3.79 -2.50 -7.96
CA LEU A 91 3.80 -3.39 -6.81
C LEU A 91 3.72 -4.87 -7.22
N PHE A 92 2.75 -5.25 -8.06
CA PHE A 92 2.50 -6.65 -8.39
C PHE A 92 3.66 -7.32 -9.16
N GLU A 93 4.31 -6.57 -10.05
CA GLU A 93 5.50 -7.01 -10.79
C GLU A 93 6.79 -6.39 -10.23
N LYS A 94 6.71 -5.64 -9.12
CA LYS A 94 7.83 -4.95 -8.48
C LYS A 94 8.57 -3.99 -9.42
N ARG A 95 7.90 -3.41 -10.41
CA ARG A 95 8.52 -2.51 -11.40
C ARG A 95 9.00 -1.20 -10.78
N ASN A 96 8.33 -0.71 -9.74
CA ASN A 96 8.64 0.58 -9.13
C ASN A 96 8.20 0.62 -7.65
N ILE A 97 8.86 -0.21 -6.83
CA ILE A 97 8.65 -0.20 -5.36
C ILE A 97 8.86 1.19 -4.73
N PRO A 98 9.83 2.01 -5.15
CA PRO A 98 9.97 3.36 -4.60
C PRO A 98 8.71 4.21 -4.74
N GLN A 99 7.98 4.12 -5.87
CA GLN A 99 6.71 4.82 -6.05
C GLN A 99 5.63 4.31 -5.08
N VAL A 100 5.62 3.01 -4.79
CA VAL A 100 4.71 2.43 -3.78
C VAL A 100 5.01 3.02 -2.40
N THR A 101 6.28 3.04 -2.00
CA THR A 101 6.72 3.60 -0.72
C THR A 101 6.37 5.09 -0.63
N GLN A 102 6.59 5.88 -1.69
CA GLN A 102 6.23 7.31 -1.75
C GLN A 102 4.72 7.55 -1.64
N CYS A 103 3.92 6.74 -2.32
CA CYS A 103 2.46 6.81 -2.22
C CYS A 103 1.97 6.60 -0.79
N ILE A 104 2.53 5.61 -0.08
CA ILE A 104 2.14 5.31 1.29
C ILE A 104 2.63 6.40 2.24
N LEU A 105 3.83 6.95 2.03
CA LEU A 105 4.33 8.08 2.80
C LEU A 105 3.44 9.32 2.64
N ALA A 106 2.99 9.61 1.42
CA ALA A 106 2.05 10.70 1.18
C ALA A 106 0.70 10.46 1.90
N LEU A 107 0.23 9.22 1.91
CA LEU A 107 -0.95 8.83 2.68
C LEU A 107 -0.75 9.03 4.19
N ALA A 108 0.43 8.69 4.71
CA ALA A 108 0.77 8.93 6.11
C ALA A 108 0.73 10.41 6.48
N ARG A 109 1.25 11.28 5.62
CA ARG A 109 1.20 12.74 5.80
C ARG A 109 -0.22 13.29 5.71
N GLN A 110 -1.06 12.73 4.83
CA GLN A 110 -2.46 13.14 4.68
C GLN A 110 -3.32 12.74 5.89
N ALA A 111 -2.93 11.69 6.61
CA ALA A 111 -3.64 11.19 7.78
C ALA A 111 -3.29 11.90 9.11
N GLN A 112 -2.30 12.80 9.09
CA GLN A 112 -1.90 13.65 10.23
C GLN A 112 -2.69 14.96 10.24
#